data_AF-A0A178XML8-F1
#
_entry.id   AF-A0A178XML8-F1
#
_cell.length_a   1.000
_cell.length_b   1.000
_cell.length_c   1.000
_cell.angle_alpha   90.00
_cell.angle_beta   90.00
_cell.angle_gamma   90.00
#
_symmetry.space_group_name_H-M   'P 1'
#
loop_
_entity.id
_entity.type
_entity.pdbx_description
1 polymer ?
#
loop_
_entity_poly.entity_id
_entity_poly.type
_entity_poly.pdbx_seq_one_letter_code
_entity_poly.pdbx_strand_id
1 'polypeptide(L)'
;MASSASAAIGQSLSRGAPAMINVPRTEPGLVAAVTSHAVPTIARNWRRILAPHGVRIELSAVFTHQAPRVRFKSTHKVRALCELADLLLVVDDEDTGRRRASLIQAKMASQRGTVKISRLQDKLQLDLFQNWPIFDFEEPIYKLAKLNFHHGGPAAQCGRYGVIDRHWNGPPRSPDWSQMHPSNVPGKTAGSQTLADFIVRLVSGRAGRDATLSLRTDWSKTVDALMTITYARQFQHRATLGAARFPRGNSTTAYFLQDELLQVSVTSTGLLAEDSLPEVVVVDGPPPHRALSVLRIRVGGG
;
A
#
# COMPACT_ATOMS: atom_id res chain seq x y z
N MET A 1 18.42 3.37 -2.42
CA MET A 1 16.96 3.18 -2.29
C MET A 1 16.58 1.83 -1.66
N ALA A 2 16.93 0.70 -2.28
CA ALA A 2 16.51 -0.64 -1.80
C ALA A 2 16.89 -0.96 -0.34
N SER A 3 18.14 -0.68 0.06
CA SER A 3 18.60 -0.90 1.45
C SER A 3 17.79 -0.12 2.48
N SER A 4 17.53 1.16 2.21
CA SER A 4 16.69 2.01 3.06
C SER A 4 15.25 1.50 3.16
N ALA A 5 14.69 0.99 2.06
CA ALA A 5 13.35 0.41 2.09
C ALA A 5 13.29 -0.92 2.83
N SER A 6 14.30 -1.77 2.67
CA SER A 6 14.44 -3.02 3.41
C SER A 6 14.51 -2.76 4.92
N ALA A 7 15.28 -1.75 5.35
CA ALA A 7 15.35 -1.36 6.76
C ALA A 7 13.98 -0.90 7.31
N ALA A 8 13.26 -0.03 6.60
CA ALA A 8 11.95 0.46 7.01
C ALA A 8 10.89 -0.66 7.10
N ILE A 9 10.88 -1.58 6.13
CA ILE A 9 10.00 -2.75 6.13
C ILE A 9 10.36 -3.68 7.28
N GLY A 10 11.64 -4.05 7.42
CA GLY A 10 12.11 -4.94 8.48
C GLY A 10 11.81 -4.39 9.88
N GLN A 11 11.99 -3.09 10.11
CA GLN A 11 11.61 -2.42 11.35
C GLN A 11 10.10 -2.51 11.60
N SER A 12 9.27 -2.24 10.60
CA SER A 12 7.82 -2.26 10.74
C SER A 12 7.28 -3.66 10.98
N LEU A 13 7.86 -4.69 10.35
CA LEU A 13 7.48 -6.08 10.57
C LEU A 13 7.94 -6.60 11.94
N SER A 14 9.10 -6.16 12.43
CA SER A 14 9.65 -6.63 13.71
C SER A 14 9.09 -5.90 14.93
N ARG A 15 8.77 -4.61 14.80
CA ARG A 15 8.35 -3.74 15.92
C ARG A 15 6.93 -3.18 15.78
N GLY A 16 6.35 -3.22 14.59
CA GLY A 16 5.08 -2.55 14.31
C GLY A 16 5.25 -1.07 13.95
N ALA A 17 4.12 -0.37 13.85
CA ALA A 17 4.06 1.09 13.73
C ALA A 17 4.09 1.74 15.12
N PRO A 18 4.57 2.99 15.28
CA PRO A 18 4.61 3.68 16.58
C PRO A 18 3.28 3.71 17.33
N ALA A 19 2.16 3.80 16.60
CA ALA A 19 0.82 3.83 17.18
C ALA A 19 0.23 2.43 17.52
N MET A 20 0.98 1.34 17.28
CA MET A 20 0.56 0.00 17.66
C MET A 20 0.87 -0.28 19.13
N ILE A 21 -0.12 -0.83 19.84
CA ILE A 21 0.03 -1.23 21.25
C ILE A 21 0.77 -2.57 21.40
N ASN A 22 0.80 -3.39 20.35
CA ASN A 22 1.48 -4.68 20.34
C ASN A 22 2.24 -4.90 19.03
N VAL A 23 3.35 -5.62 19.11
CA VAL A 23 4.10 -6.07 17.92
C VAL A 23 3.20 -6.94 17.04
N PRO A 24 3.09 -6.65 15.73
CA PRO A 24 2.23 -7.40 14.84
C PRO A 24 2.71 -8.85 14.65
N ARG A 25 1.80 -9.81 14.88
CA ARG A 25 2.06 -11.26 14.69
C ARG A 25 1.11 -11.93 13.70
N THR A 26 0.05 -11.22 13.31
CA THR A 26 -0.94 -11.67 12.33
C THR A 26 -0.70 -10.99 10.99
N GLU A 27 -1.13 -11.64 9.91
CA GLU A 27 -1.07 -11.08 8.56
C GLU A 27 -1.64 -9.66 8.49
N PRO A 28 -2.87 -9.37 9.00
CA PRO A 28 -3.43 -8.03 8.86
C PRO A 28 -2.65 -7.00 9.68
N GLY A 29 -2.13 -7.38 10.85
CA GLY A 29 -1.29 -6.51 11.67
C GLY A 29 0.03 -6.15 10.96
N LEU A 30 0.66 -7.10 10.28
CA LEU A 30 1.91 -6.90 9.55
C LEU A 30 1.70 -6.02 8.32
N VAL A 31 0.62 -6.26 7.56
CA VAL A 31 0.23 -5.40 6.42
C VAL A 31 -0.09 -3.98 6.89
N ALA A 32 -0.82 -3.83 8.00
CA ALA A 32 -1.11 -2.54 8.61
C ALA A 32 0.16 -1.79 9.04
N ALA A 33 1.15 -2.48 9.61
CA ALA A 33 2.42 -1.87 10.01
C ALA A 33 3.21 -1.36 8.79
N VAL A 34 3.22 -2.13 7.70
CA VAL A 34 3.85 -1.68 6.45
C VAL A 34 3.12 -0.46 5.88
N THR A 35 1.79 -0.49 5.84
CA THR A 35 0.96 0.59 5.30
C THR A 35 1.14 1.89 6.09
N SER A 36 1.05 1.82 7.42
CA SER A 36 1.02 3.00 8.30
C SER A 36 2.40 3.52 8.69
N HIS A 37 3.46 2.71 8.57
CA HIS A 37 4.80 3.09 9.04
C HIS A 37 5.91 2.85 8.01
N ALA A 38 6.02 1.65 7.41
CA ALA A 38 7.11 1.37 6.48
C ALA A 38 7.07 2.29 5.26
N VAL A 39 5.91 2.40 4.60
CA VAL A 39 5.74 3.17 3.36
C VAL A 39 6.03 4.67 3.57
N PRO A 40 5.48 5.33 4.61
CA PRO A 40 5.86 6.70 4.94
C PRO A 40 7.35 6.88 5.23
N THR A 41 7.95 5.92 5.94
CA THR A 41 9.38 5.96 6.27
C THR A 41 10.25 5.81 5.02
N ILE A 42 9.84 4.95 4.07
CA ILE A 42 10.48 4.81 2.77
C ILE A 42 10.47 6.14 2.03
N ALA A 43 9.30 6.76 1.87
CA ALA A 43 9.15 8.03 1.16
C ALA A 43 10.02 9.13 1.79
N ARG A 44 9.99 9.28 3.13
CA ARG A 44 10.84 10.24 3.85
C ARG A 44 12.33 10.00 3.64
N ASN A 45 12.77 8.74 3.67
CA ASN A 45 14.18 8.43 3.47
C ASN A 45 14.62 8.62 2.02
N TRP A 46 13.77 8.24 1.08
CA TRP A 46 14.04 8.34 -0.35
C TRP A 46 14.02 9.77 -0.85
N ARG A 47 13.31 10.67 -0.16
CA ARG A 47 13.46 12.11 -0.32
C ARG A 47 14.95 12.43 -0.47
N ARG A 48 15.76 12.26 0.58
CA ARG A 48 17.20 12.65 0.55
C ARG A 48 18.01 12.06 -0.61
N ILE A 49 17.58 10.93 -1.16
CA ILE A 49 18.23 10.25 -2.28
C ILE A 49 17.81 10.85 -3.63
N LEU A 50 16.52 11.16 -3.79
CA LEU A 50 15.96 11.70 -5.03
C LEU A 50 16.21 13.22 -5.18
N ALA A 51 16.55 13.88 -4.06
CA ALA A 51 16.90 15.30 -3.96
C ALA A 51 17.73 15.83 -5.10
N PRO A 52 18.94 15.30 -5.29
CA PRO A 52 19.90 15.93 -6.18
C PRO A 52 19.54 15.71 -7.65
N HIS A 53 18.51 14.92 -7.91
CA HIS A 53 18.08 14.52 -9.25
C HIS A 53 16.78 15.20 -9.68
N GLY A 54 16.18 16.05 -8.82
CA GLY A 54 14.94 16.76 -9.16
C GLY A 54 13.74 15.83 -9.40
N VAL A 55 13.76 14.60 -8.90
CA VAL A 55 12.68 13.62 -9.09
C VAL A 55 11.67 13.74 -7.96
N ARG A 56 10.41 14.03 -8.30
CA ARG A 56 9.31 14.12 -7.32
C ARG A 56 8.37 12.94 -7.43
N ILE A 57 8.28 12.17 -6.35
CA ILE A 57 7.35 11.05 -6.25
C ILE A 57 6.50 11.11 -4.99
N GLU A 58 5.23 10.73 -5.10
CA GLU A 58 4.39 10.36 -3.98
C GLU A 58 4.31 8.83 -3.91
N LEU A 59 4.59 8.28 -2.73
CA LEU A 59 4.39 6.86 -2.46
C LEU A 59 3.20 6.71 -1.51
N SER A 60 2.20 5.96 -1.97
CA SER A 60 0.96 5.74 -1.23
C SER A 60 0.71 4.25 -1.02
N ALA A 61 0.11 3.93 0.12
CA ALA A 61 -0.33 2.59 0.46
C ALA A 61 -1.77 2.60 0.98
N VAL A 62 -2.56 1.62 0.57
CA VAL A 62 -3.92 1.42 1.06
C VAL A 62 -4.08 0.02 1.61
N PHE A 63 -4.47 -0.08 2.88
CA PHE A 63 -4.85 -1.31 3.55
C PHE A 63 -6.21 -1.79 3.04
N THR A 64 -6.21 -2.78 2.15
CA THR A 64 -7.41 -3.32 1.49
C THR A 64 -7.89 -4.64 2.10
N HIS A 65 -7.25 -5.13 3.15
CA HIS A 65 -7.66 -6.36 3.83
C HIS A 65 -9.14 -6.29 4.26
N GLN A 66 -9.87 -7.39 4.05
CA GLN A 66 -11.32 -7.58 4.23
C GLN A 66 -12.24 -6.71 3.36
N ALA A 67 -11.77 -5.56 2.86
CA ALA A 67 -12.56 -4.67 2.02
C ALA A 67 -11.66 -3.79 1.13
N PRO A 68 -11.93 -3.72 -0.18
CA PRO A 68 -13.15 -4.21 -0.83
C PRO A 68 -13.16 -5.70 -1.17
N ARG A 69 -14.37 -6.23 -1.33
CA ARG A 69 -14.63 -7.58 -1.84
C ARG A 69 -15.16 -7.53 -3.26
N VAL A 70 -14.89 -8.58 -4.02
CA VAL A 70 -15.24 -8.69 -5.44
C VAL A 70 -15.93 -10.01 -5.74
N ARG A 71 -16.91 -9.96 -6.64
CA ARG A 71 -17.65 -11.11 -7.15
C ARG A 71 -17.20 -11.45 -8.56
N PHE A 72 -16.96 -12.73 -8.81
CA PHE A 72 -16.53 -13.21 -10.13
C PHE A 72 -16.89 -14.68 -10.34
N LYS A 73 -16.73 -15.15 -11.57
CA LYS A 73 -16.83 -16.58 -11.90
C LYS A 73 -15.45 -17.22 -11.70
N SER A 74 -15.38 -18.19 -10.80
CA SER A 74 -14.14 -18.93 -10.51
C SER A 74 -14.21 -20.34 -11.08
N THR A 75 -13.04 -20.91 -11.37
CA THR A 75 -12.89 -22.35 -11.67
C THR A 75 -13.32 -23.24 -10.51
N HIS A 76 -13.31 -22.71 -9.28
CA HIS A 76 -13.70 -23.44 -8.06
C HIS A 76 -15.14 -23.15 -7.60
N LYS A 77 -15.74 -22.04 -8.04
CA LYS A 77 -17.08 -21.62 -7.61
C LYS A 77 -17.75 -20.72 -8.65
N VAL A 78 -18.98 -21.06 -9.04
CA VAL A 78 -19.77 -20.32 -10.05
C VAL A 78 -19.99 -18.85 -9.65
N ARG A 79 -20.17 -18.59 -8.35
CA ARG A 79 -20.27 -17.25 -7.76
C ARG A 79 -19.24 -17.11 -6.64
N ALA A 80 -18.00 -16.83 -7.03
CA ALA A 80 -16.92 -16.56 -6.10
C ALA A 80 -17.07 -15.17 -5.47
N LEU A 81 -16.61 -15.06 -4.23
CA LEU A 81 -16.58 -13.82 -3.47
C LEU A 81 -15.35 -13.84 -2.57
N CYS A 82 -14.41 -12.93 -2.81
CA CYS A 82 -13.25 -12.75 -1.94
C CYS A 82 -12.87 -11.28 -1.82
N GLU A 83 -12.02 -10.94 -0.85
CA GLU A 83 -11.36 -9.63 -0.85
C GLU A 83 -10.50 -9.48 -2.12
N LEU A 84 -10.32 -8.23 -2.58
CA LEU A 84 -9.56 -7.92 -3.78
C LEU A 84 -8.04 -8.06 -3.57
N ALA A 85 -7.54 -7.67 -2.40
CA ALA A 85 -6.14 -7.76 -1.99
C ALA A 85 -6.01 -7.37 -0.51
N ASP A 86 -4.80 -7.46 0.07
CA ASP A 86 -4.53 -6.94 1.42
C ASP A 86 -3.90 -5.55 1.43
N LEU A 87 -3.17 -5.22 0.36
CA LEU A 87 -2.46 -3.96 0.19
C LEU A 87 -2.54 -3.48 -1.26
N LEU A 88 -2.80 -2.19 -1.46
CA LEU A 88 -2.52 -1.49 -2.72
C LEU A 88 -1.29 -0.60 -2.51
N LEU A 89 -0.32 -0.67 -3.41
CA LEU A 89 0.76 0.32 -3.51
C LEU A 89 0.56 1.18 -4.74
N VAL A 90 0.79 2.49 -4.58
CA VAL A 90 0.71 3.49 -5.64
C VAL A 90 1.98 4.34 -5.61
N VAL A 91 2.56 4.58 -6.78
CA VAL A 91 3.59 5.58 -7.00
C VAL A 91 3.04 6.57 -8.00
N ASP A 92 2.94 7.83 -7.59
CA ASP A 92 2.69 8.95 -8.47
C ASP A 92 4.01 9.68 -8.73
N ASP A 93 4.29 9.93 -10.00
CA ASP A 93 5.34 10.83 -10.46
C ASP A 93 4.70 12.20 -10.65
N GLU A 94 5.03 13.14 -9.76
CA GLU A 94 4.37 14.45 -9.70
C GLU A 94 4.76 15.34 -10.89
N ASP A 95 5.93 15.10 -11.49
CA ASP A 95 6.45 15.86 -12.63
C ASP A 95 5.72 15.50 -13.92
N THR A 96 5.46 14.20 -14.12
CA THR A 96 4.86 13.68 -15.35
C THR A 96 3.36 13.39 -15.21
N GLY A 97 2.83 13.41 -13.99
CA GLY A 97 1.47 12.98 -13.67
C GLY A 97 1.24 11.48 -13.89
N ARG A 98 2.31 10.70 -14.08
CA ARG A 98 2.22 9.26 -14.31
C ARG A 98 1.99 8.53 -13.00
N ARG A 99 1.09 7.55 -13.03
CA ARG A 99 0.80 6.69 -11.89
C ARG A 99 1.15 5.25 -12.20
N ARG A 100 1.80 4.55 -11.27
CA ARG A 100 1.92 3.09 -11.28
C ARG A 100 1.39 2.50 -10.00
N ALA A 101 0.75 1.35 -10.11
CA ALA A 101 0.14 0.70 -8.97
C ALA A 101 0.29 -0.82 -9.01
N SER A 102 0.15 -1.45 -7.85
CA SER A 102 0.04 -2.91 -7.75
C SER A 102 -0.74 -3.33 -6.51
N LEU A 103 -1.63 -4.29 -6.68
CA LEU A 103 -2.31 -5.01 -5.60
C LEU A 103 -1.41 -6.13 -5.07
N ILE A 104 -1.37 -6.29 -3.76
CA ILE A 104 -0.61 -7.33 -3.09
C ILE A 104 -1.56 -8.12 -2.19
N GLN A 105 -1.72 -9.40 -2.48
CA GLN A 105 -2.35 -10.34 -1.56
C GLN A 105 -1.25 -10.89 -0.65
N ALA A 106 -1.29 -10.53 0.63
CA ALA A 106 -0.37 -11.04 1.62
C ALA A 106 -0.74 -12.49 2.00
N LYS A 107 0.29 -13.29 2.28
CA LYS A 107 0.18 -14.64 2.83
C LYS A 107 1.30 -14.88 3.84
N MET A 108 0.94 -15.40 5.00
CA MET A 108 1.93 -15.87 5.96
C MET A 108 2.59 -17.16 5.49
N ALA A 109 3.91 -17.24 5.59
CA ALA A 109 4.64 -18.48 5.34
C ALA A 109 4.24 -19.53 6.39
N SER A 110 3.95 -20.74 5.92
CA SER A 110 3.59 -21.90 6.77
C SER A 110 4.81 -22.64 7.30
N GLN A 111 5.88 -22.62 6.49
CA GLN A 111 7.25 -23.01 6.82
C GLN A 111 8.16 -21.93 6.26
N ARG A 112 9.44 -21.91 6.64
CA ARG A 112 10.40 -20.90 6.18
C ARG A 112 10.33 -20.72 4.65
N GLY A 113 9.96 -19.51 4.24
CA GLY A 113 9.77 -19.13 2.84
C GLY A 113 8.78 -19.97 2.03
N THR A 114 7.87 -20.72 2.64
CA THR A 114 6.93 -21.61 1.93
C THR A 114 5.48 -21.31 2.26
N VAL A 115 4.68 -20.98 1.24
CA VAL A 115 3.24 -20.76 1.36
C VAL A 115 2.47 -21.99 0.89
N LYS A 116 1.46 -22.41 1.66
CA LYS A 116 0.54 -23.47 1.29
C LYS A 116 -0.86 -22.90 1.08
N ILE A 117 -1.37 -23.04 -0.14
CA ILE A 117 -2.74 -22.65 -0.50
C ILE A 117 -3.64 -23.88 -0.38
N SER A 118 -4.34 -24.00 0.75
CA SER A 118 -5.19 -25.18 1.02
C SER A 118 -6.66 -24.84 1.17
N ARG A 119 -6.99 -23.70 1.79
CA ARG A 119 -8.37 -23.31 2.08
C ARG A 119 -9.06 -22.84 0.81
N LEU A 120 -10.37 -23.08 0.72
CA LEU A 120 -11.18 -22.63 -0.43
C LEU A 120 -11.03 -21.13 -0.67
N GLN A 121 -11.06 -20.33 0.39
CA GLN A 121 -10.90 -18.87 0.27
C GLN A 121 -9.56 -18.47 -0.35
N ASP A 122 -8.47 -19.14 0.03
CA ASP A 122 -7.15 -18.88 -0.54
C ASP A 122 -7.07 -19.31 -2.01
N LYS A 123 -7.77 -20.40 -2.39
CA LYS A 123 -7.90 -20.85 -3.78
C LYS A 123 -8.68 -19.85 -4.64
N LEU A 124 -9.76 -19.27 -4.10
CA LEU A 124 -10.51 -18.23 -4.81
C LEU A 124 -9.65 -16.98 -5.07
N GLN A 125 -8.89 -16.53 -4.06
CA GLN A 125 -7.95 -15.42 -4.24
C GLN A 125 -6.85 -15.76 -5.25
N LEU A 126 -6.36 -17.00 -5.24
CA LEU A 126 -5.35 -17.45 -6.19
C LEU A 126 -5.88 -17.43 -7.61
N ASP A 127 -7.10 -17.94 -7.83
CA ASP A 127 -7.78 -17.91 -9.11
C ASP A 127 -8.00 -16.46 -9.60
N LEU A 128 -8.41 -15.55 -8.70
CA LEU A 128 -8.54 -14.12 -9.01
C LEU A 128 -7.20 -13.53 -9.51
N PHE A 129 -6.09 -13.78 -8.82
CA PHE A 129 -4.79 -13.19 -9.15
C PHE A 129 -4.07 -13.86 -10.32
N GLN A 130 -4.35 -15.14 -10.59
CA GLN A 130 -3.80 -15.83 -11.76
C GLN A 130 -4.52 -15.42 -13.04
N ASN A 131 -5.84 -15.33 -12.98
CA ASN A 131 -6.66 -15.22 -14.19
C ASN A 131 -7.22 -13.82 -14.42
N TRP A 132 -7.29 -12.98 -13.38
CA TRP A 132 -7.97 -11.68 -13.41
C TRP A 132 -9.31 -11.74 -14.18
N PRO A 133 -10.22 -12.66 -13.81
CA PRO A 133 -11.50 -12.80 -14.49
C PRO A 133 -12.28 -11.48 -14.37
N ILE A 134 -13.25 -11.29 -15.26
CA ILE A 134 -14.17 -10.16 -15.13
C ILE A 134 -14.87 -10.23 -13.77
N PHE A 135 -14.86 -9.11 -13.04
CA PHE A 135 -15.41 -9.04 -11.70
C PHE A 135 -16.21 -7.76 -11.44
N ASP A 136 -17.06 -7.83 -10.42
CA ASP A 136 -17.83 -6.71 -9.89
C ASP A 136 -17.38 -6.41 -8.46
N PHE A 137 -17.40 -5.15 -8.05
CA PHE A 137 -17.31 -4.83 -6.63
C PHE A 137 -18.56 -5.34 -5.89
N GLU A 138 -18.37 -5.88 -4.69
CA GLU A 138 -19.48 -6.29 -3.83
C GLU A 138 -20.29 -5.07 -3.40
N GLU A 139 -19.59 -4.01 -3.00
CA GLU A 139 -20.18 -2.78 -2.45
C GLU A 139 -20.53 -1.78 -3.57
N PRO A 140 -21.79 -1.30 -3.64
CA PRO A 140 -22.23 -0.36 -4.68
C PRO A 140 -21.51 1.00 -4.68
N ILE A 141 -20.90 1.41 -3.55
CA ILE A 141 -20.22 2.70 -3.42
C ILE A 141 -19.09 2.88 -4.44
N TYR A 142 -18.47 1.78 -4.89
CA TYR A 142 -17.42 1.83 -5.91
C TYR A 142 -17.96 2.23 -7.28
N LYS A 143 -19.25 2.02 -7.56
CA LYS A 143 -19.90 2.34 -8.86
C LYS A 143 -19.15 1.76 -10.08
N LEU A 144 -18.51 0.62 -9.88
CA LEU A 144 -17.70 -0.07 -10.87
C LEU A 144 -18.20 -1.52 -11.02
N ALA A 145 -18.44 -1.95 -12.25
CA ALA A 145 -18.96 -3.26 -12.60
C ALA A 145 -18.32 -3.77 -13.89
N LYS A 146 -18.30 -5.09 -14.06
CA LYS A 146 -17.77 -5.83 -15.20
C LYS A 146 -16.34 -5.42 -15.55
N LEU A 147 -15.52 -5.24 -14.53
CA LEU A 147 -14.14 -4.78 -14.69
C LEU A 147 -13.29 -5.86 -15.34
N ASN A 148 -12.60 -5.50 -16.41
CA ASN A 148 -11.68 -6.40 -17.11
C ASN A 148 -10.25 -5.85 -17.06
N PHE A 149 -9.42 -6.43 -16.20
CA PHE A 149 -8.03 -6.01 -16.08
C PHE A 149 -7.16 -6.46 -17.26
N HIS A 150 -7.66 -7.19 -18.25
CA HIS A 150 -6.90 -7.46 -19.47
C HIS A 150 -6.92 -6.29 -20.47
N HIS A 151 -7.82 -5.32 -20.29
CA HIS A 151 -7.91 -4.14 -21.17
C HIS A 151 -6.78 -3.14 -20.89
N GLY A 152 -6.00 -2.79 -21.92
CA GLY A 152 -4.95 -1.76 -21.86
C GLY A 152 -3.62 -2.25 -21.28
N GLY A 153 -3.29 -3.53 -21.41
CA GLY A 153 -2.00 -4.11 -21.00
C GLY A 153 -2.11 -5.38 -20.15
N PRO A 154 -0.96 -6.00 -19.78
CA PRO A 154 -0.93 -7.31 -19.13
C PRO A 154 -1.51 -7.28 -17.70
N ALA A 155 -2.59 -8.03 -17.47
CA ALA A 155 -3.22 -8.13 -16.15
C ALA A 155 -2.29 -8.70 -15.07
N ALA A 156 -1.33 -9.55 -15.44
CA ALA A 156 -0.32 -10.11 -14.54
C ALA A 156 0.59 -9.06 -13.86
N GLN A 157 0.54 -7.79 -14.30
CA GLN A 157 1.23 -6.66 -13.66
C GLN A 157 0.35 -5.93 -12.64
N CYS A 158 -0.97 -6.17 -12.62
CA CYS A 158 -1.90 -5.54 -11.68
C CYS A 158 -1.68 -6.01 -10.25
N GLY A 159 -1.15 -7.23 -10.03
CA GLY A 159 -0.91 -7.70 -8.67
C GLY A 159 0.12 -8.80 -8.48
N ARG A 160 0.46 -9.01 -7.21
CA ARG A 160 1.47 -9.96 -6.71
C ARG A 160 1.00 -10.67 -5.45
N TYR A 161 1.58 -11.82 -5.20
CA TYR A 161 1.50 -12.46 -3.89
C TYR A 161 2.66 -11.98 -3.04
N GLY A 162 2.34 -11.50 -1.84
CA GLY A 162 3.30 -11.07 -0.84
C GLY A 162 3.45 -12.13 0.24
N VAL A 163 4.61 -12.78 0.33
CA VAL A 163 4.85 -13.80 1.36
C VAL A 163 5.60 -13.19 2.52
N ILE A 164 4.98 -13.22 3.71
CA ILE A 164 5.61 -12.73 4.94
C ILE A 164 6.14 -13.93 5.73
N ASP A 165 7.47 -14.03 5.86
CA ASP A 165 8.10 -15.08 6.64
C ASP A 165 8.20 -14.70 8.12
N ARG A 166 7.39 -15.37 8.94
CA ARG A 166 7.38 -15.19 10.40
C ARG A 166 8.38 -16.05 11.15
N HIS A 167 9.11 -16.95 10.49
CA HIS A 167 10.04 -17.89 11.13
C HIS A 167 11.41 -17.25 11.40
N TRP A 168 11.42 -16.02 11.89
CA TRP A 168 12.63 -15.30 12.25
C TRP A 168 12.93 -15.53 13.73
N ASN A 169 14.21 -15.80 14.06
CA ASN A 169 14.64 -16.21 15.40
C ASN A 169 15.28 -15.06 16.19
N GLY A 170 14.70 -13.86 16.14
CA GLY A 170 15.30 -12.70 16.79
C GLY A 170 16.34 -11.96 15.93
N PRO A 171 16.84 -10.82 16.41
CA PRO A 171 17.97 -10.11 15.80
C PRO A 171 19.18 -11.03 15.60
N PRO A 172 19.98 -10.82 14.54
CA PRO A 172 19.93 -9.69 13.61
C PRO A 172 18.94 -9.87 12.45
N ARG A 173 18.18 -10.97 12.39
CA ARG A 173 17.28 -11.25 11.27
C ARG A 173 15.90 -10.63 11.49
N SER A 174 15.54 -9.69 10.63
CA SER A 174 14.18 -9.16 10.51
C SER A 174 13.26 -10.19 9.84
N PRO A 175 11.93 -10.12 10.08
CA PRO A 175 10.97 -10.77 9.20
C PRO A 175 11.19 -10.29 7.76
N ASP A 176 11.05 -11.21 6.80
CA ASP A 176 11.14 -10.89 5.37
C ASP A 176 9.75 -10.87 4.74
N TRP A 177 9.59 -10.00 3.75
CA TRP A 177 8.41 -9.96 2.90
C TRP A 177 8.85 -10.06 1.45
N SER A 178 8.66 -11.23 0.86
CA SER A 178 9.01 -11.50 -0.54
C SER A 178 7.79 -11.35 -1.46
N GLN A 179 8.01 -11.02 -2.72
CA GLN A 179 7.00 -10.85 -3.77
C GLN A 179 7.13 -11.98 -4.78
N MET A 180 6.02 -12.67 -5.02
CA MET A 180 5.93 -13.83 -5.88
C MET A 180 4.84 -13.65 -6.94
N HIS A 181 5.01 -14.38 -8.04
CA HIS A 181 3.91 -14.62 -8.95
C HIS A 181 2.88 -15.56 -8.30
N PRO A 182 1.57 -15.31 -8.48
CA PRO A 182 0.53 -16.23 -8.03
C PRO A 182 0.73 -17.62 -8.66
N SER A 183 0.87 -18.67 -7.85
CA SER A 183 1.14 -20.04 -8.32
C SER A 183 0.42 -21.10 -7.48
N ASN A 184 0.03 -22.21 -8.14
CA ASN A 184 -0.71 -23.33 -7.54
C ASN A 184 0.19 -24.28 -6.74
N VAL A 185 1.49 -24.29 -7.00
CA VAL A 185 2.46 -25.07 -6.23
C VAL A 185 2.92 -24.28 -5.02
N PRO A 186 3.21 -24.95 -3.87
CA PRO A 186 3.83 -24.30 -2.74
C PRO A 186 5.04 -23.48 -3.18
N GLY A 187 4.90 -22.15 -3.13
CA GLY A 187 5.93 -21.25 -3.58
C GLY A 187 7.05 -21.21 -2.57
N LYS A 188 8.29 -21.49 -3.01
CA LYS A 188 9.49 -21.14 -2.25
C LYS A 188 9.83 -19.68 -2.54
N THR A 189 9.98 -18.87 -1.52
CA THR A 189 10.39 -17.46 -1.64
C THR A 189 11.89 -17.31 -1.89
N ALA A 190 12.67 -18.39 -1.81
CA ALA A 190 14.10 -18.35 -2.10
C ALA A 190 14.35 -17.79 -3.52
N GLY A 191 15.14 -16.73 -3.62
CA GLY A 191 15.41 -16.02 -4.89
C GLY A 191 14.26 -15.15 -5.39
N SER A 192 13.14 -15.08 -4.66
CA SER A 192 12.07 -14.13 -4.97
C SER A 192 12.48 -12.72 -4.61
N GLN A 193 11.90 -11.76 -5.32
CA GLN A 193 12.14 -10.35 -5.08
C GLN A 193 11.64 -9.94 -3.68
N THR A 194 12.36 -9.11 -2.93
CA THR A 194 11.83 -8.55 -1.67
C THR A 194 10.79 -7.45 -1.94
N LEU A 195 9.91 -7.15 -0.98
CA LEU A 195 8.99 -6.02 -1.10
C LEU A 195 9.74 -4.69 -1.30
N ALA A 196 10.89 -4.52 -0.67
CA ALA A 196 11.74 -3.34 -0.85
C ALA A 196 12.19 -3.18 -2.31
N ASP A 197 12.73 -4.24 -2.92
CA ASP A 197 13.15 -4.22 -4.32
C ASP A 197 11.96 -4.05 -5.26
N PHE A 198 10.79 -4.60 -4.90
CA PHE A 198 9.57 -4.45 -5.67
C PHE A 198 9.11 -2.98 -5.71
N ILE A 199 9.14 -2.27 -4.58
CA ILE A 199 8.81 -0.84 -4.52
C ILE A 199 9.81 -0.03 -5.38
N VAL A 200 11.12 -0.34 -5.32
CA VAL A 200 12.12 0.33 -6.20
C VAL A 200 11.81 0.09 -7.68
N ARG A 201 11.39 -1.13 -8.04
CA ARG A 201 10.95 -1.42 -9.41
C ARG A 201 9.65 -0.73 -9.78
N LEU A 202 8.72 -0.55 -8.83
CA LEU A 202 7.48 0.18 -9.06
C LEU A 202 7.79 1.65 -9.40
N VAL A 203 8.65 2.29 -8.61
CA VAL A 203 9.14 3.67 -8.85
C VAL A 203 9.85 3.80 -10.19
N SER A 204 10.76 2.88 -10.52
CA SER A 204 11.49 2.90 -11.80
C SER A 204 10.67 2.43 -13.02
N GLY A 205 9.37 2.15 -12.84
CA GLY A 205 8.51 1.69 -13.92
C GLY A 205 8.81 0.28 -14.45
N ARG A 206 9.50 -0.54 -13.67
CA ARG A 206 9.87 -1.94 -13.98
C ARG A 206 9.00 -2.98 -13.29
N ALA A 207 8.05 -2.53 -12.45
CA ALA A 207 7.04 -3.35 -11.81
C ALA A 207 5.74 -2.56 -11.67
N GLY A 208 4.67 -3.27 -11.32
CA GLY A 208 3.31 -2.75 -11.32
C GLY A 208 2.85 -2.32 -12.71
N ARG A 209 1.59 -1.89 -12.77
CA ARG A 209 0.95 -1.49 -14.00
C ARG A 209 0.65 -0.01 -14.01
N ASP A 210 0.79 0.62 -15.16
CA ASP A 210 0.40 2.01 -15.39
C ASP A 210 -1.08 2.20 -15.06
N ALA A 211 -1.36 3.10 -14.12
CA ALA A 211 -2.67 3.42 -13.58
C ALA A 211 -2.99 4.91 -13.73
N THR A 212 -2.30 5.59 -14.65
CA THR A 212 -2.51 7.01 -14.92
C THR A 212 -3.98 7.25 -15.27
N LEU A 213 -4.61 8.22 -14.61
CA LEU A 213 -6.06 8.43 -14.67
C LEU A 213 -6.57 8.73 -16.09
N SER A 214 -5.75 9.40 -16.91
CA SER A 214 -6.06 9.73 -18.30
C SER A 214 -6.22 8.50 -19.20
N LEU A 215 -5.66 7.34 -18.82
CA LEU A 215 -5.78 6.10 -19.58
C LEU A 215 -7.21 5.53 -19.58
N ARG A 216 -8.01 5.86 -18.54
CA ARG A 216 -9.41 5.44 -18.39
C ARG A 216 -9.65 3.92 -18.54
N THR A 217 -8.63 3.09 -18.32
CA THR A 217 -8.73 1.64 -18.27
C THR A 217 -9.45 1.20 -16.98
N ASP A 218 -10.03 0.00 -16.98
CA ASP A 218 -10.67 -0.55 -15.77
C ASP A 218 -9.70 -0.66 -14.59
N TRP A 219 -8.42 -0.91 -14.88
CA TRP A 219 -7.35 -0.87 -13.88
C TRP A 219 -7.17 0.53 -13.29
N SER A 220 -6.97 1.56 -14.13
CA SER A 220 -6.79 2.95 -13.65
C SER A 220 -8.01 3.46 -12.86
N LYS A 221 -9.23 3.15 -13.31
CA LYS A 221 -10.48 3.45 -12.59
C LYS A 221 -10.56 2.74 -11.26
N THR A 222 -10.12 1.48 -11.20
CA THR A 222 -10.11 0.71 -9.95
C THR A 222 -9.11 1.30 -8.95
N VAL A 223 -7.90 1.62 -9.39
CA VAL A 223 -6.89 2.26 -8.54
C VAL A 223 -7.41 3.59 -8.00
N ASP A 224 -8.01 4.43 -8.85
CA ASP A 224 -8.60 5.70 -8.43
C ASP A 224 -9.76 5.52 -7.43
N ALA A 225 -10.63 4.54 -7.65
CA ALA A 225 -11.72 4.23 -6.72
C ALA A 225 -11.20 3.71 -5.38
N LEU A 226 -10.14 2.90 -5.35
CA LEU A 226 -9.49 2.46 -4.11
C LEU A 226 -8.83 3.63 -3.37
N MET A 227 -8.12 4.50 -4.10
CA MET A 227 -7.48 5.71 -3.54
C MET A 227 -8.49 6.76 -3.08
N THR A 228 -9.71 6.78 -3.61
CA THR A 228 -10.75 7.73 -3.20
C THR A 228 -11.60 7.17 -2.06
N ILE A 229 -12.07 5.93 -2.20
CA ILE A 229 -13.07 5.33 -1.29
C ILE A 229 -12.39 4.56 -0.18
N THR A 230 -11.52 3.60 -0.53
CA THR A 230 -10.90 2.72 0.47
C THR A 230 -9.89 3.48 1.31
N TYR A 231 -9.09 4.35 0.71
CA TYR A 231 -8.13 5.22 1.41
C TYR A 231 -8.78 6.00 2.56
N ALA A 232 -9.93 6.60 2.30
CA ALA A 232 -10.65 7.45 3.26
C ALA A 232 -11.36 6.66 4.37
N ARG A 233 -11.50 5.34 4.23
CA ARG A 233 -12.10 4.49 5.25
C ARG A 233 -11.13 4.22 6.39
N GLN A 234 -11.70 3.89 7.53
CA GLN A 234 -10.95 3.41 8.68
C GLN A 234 -11.00 1.88 8.78
N PHE A 235 -10.06 1.30 9.49
CA PHE A 235 -10.08 -0.10 9.90
C PHE A 235 -9.79 -0.23 11.39
N GLN A 236 -10.16 -1.38 11.94
CA GLN A 236 -9.87 -1.75 13.32
C GLN A 236 -9.18 -3.10 13.33
N HIS A 237 -8.07 -3.21 14.05
CA HIS A 237 -7.39 -4.48 14.29
C HIS A 237 -6.99 -4.58 15.76
N ARG A 238 -7.92 -5.05 16.60
CA ARG A 238 -7.81 -4.99 18.07
C ARG A 238 -6.53 -5.59 18.62
N ALA A 239 -6.04 -6.67 18.02
CA ALA A 239 -4.84 -7.37 18.49
C ALA A 239 -3.58 -6.49 18.47
N THR A 240 -3.45 -5.55 17.52
CA THR A 240 -2.25 -4.69 17.39
C THR A 240 -2.52 -3.21 17.64
N LEU A 241 -3.75 -2.76 17.42
CA LEU A 241 -4.15 -1.34 17.47
C LEU A 241 -5.08 -1.03 18.65
N GLY A 242 -5.48 -2.04 19.42
CA GLY A 242 -6.41 -1.87 20.53
C GLY A 242 -7.81 -1.39 20.08
N ALA A 243 -8.39 -0.46 20.84
CA ALA A 243 -9.71 0.08 20.55
C ALA A 243 -9.71 1.12 19.40
N ALA A 244 -8.54 1.69 19.09
CA ALA A 244 -8.41 2.77 18.13
C ALA A 244 -8.72 2.31 16.69
N ARG A 245 -9.26 3.25 15.91
CA ARG A 245 -9.50 3.11 14.47
C ARG A 245 -8.39 3.83 13.73
N PHE A 246 -7.90 3.21 12.66
CA PHE A 246 -6.79 3.74 11.87
C PHE A 246 -7.24 3.97 10.44
N PRO A 247 -6.71 5.00 9.76
CA PRO A 247 -6.97 5.19 8.34
C PRO A 247 -6.43 3.99 7.55
N ARG A 248 -7.17 3.57 6.53
CA ARG A 248 -6.71 2.53 5.61
C ARG A 248 -5.64 3.06 4.66
N GLY A 249 -5.75 4.33 4.27
CA GLY A 249 -4.81 4.99 3.37
C GLY A 249 -3.69 5.72 4.10
N ASN A 250 -2.49 5.69 3.51
CA ASN A 250 -1.40 6.59 3.86
C ASN A 250 -0.64 7.01 2.59
N SER A 251 -0.56 8.31 2.35
CA SER A 251 0.25 8.93 1.30
C SER A 251 1.40 9.71 1.93
N THR A 252 2.61 9.56 1.40
CA THR A 252 3.74 10.38 1.81
C THR A 252 4.54 10.80 0.59
N THR A 253 4.64 12.11 0.40
CA THR A 253 5.41 12.71 -0.70
C THR A 253 6.90 12.79 -0.35
N ALA A 254 7.76 12.49 -1.32
CA ALA A 254 9.19 12.74 -1.27
C ALA A 254 9.53 14.04 -2.03
N TYR A 255 9.30 15.21 -1.41
CA TYR A 255 9.49 16.54 -2.03
C TYR A 255 10.94 16.99 -2.25
N PHE A 256 11.16 17.89 -3.22
CA PHE A 256 12.28 18.84 -3.26
C PHE A 256 11.93 20.24 -3.74
N LEU A 257 12.65 21.21 -3.16
CA LEU A 257 12.81 22.57 -3.65
C LEU A 257 14.31 22.87 -3.70
N GLN A 258 14.76 23.41 -4.84
CA GLN A 258 16.03 24.13 -4.93
C GLN A 258 15.81 25.53 -4.34
N ASP A 259 16.64 25.89 -3.36
CA ASP A 259 16.98 27.23 -2.86
C ASP A 259 15.95 28.24 -2.34
N GLU A 260 14.64 27.97 -2.29
CA GLU A 260 13.75 28.69 -1.35
C GLU A 260 12.71 27.75 -0.72
N LEU A 261 12.64 27.75 0.61
CA LEU A 261 11.78 26.85 1.38
C LEU A 261 10.32 27.34 1.34
N LEU A 262 9.55 26.85 0.37
CA LEU A 262 8.09 26.97 0.36
C LEU A 262 7.46 25.59 0.51
N GLN A 263 6.96 25.30 1.72
CA GLN A 263 5.93 24.30 2.02
C GLN A 263 6.39 22.84 2.30
N VAL A 264 5.88 22.31 3.42
CA VAL A 264 5.88 20.89 3.79
C VAL A 264 4.43 20.51 4.10
N SER A 265 3.83 19.58 3.35
CA SER A 265 2.55 18.97 3.72
C SER A 265 2.73 17.47 3.94
N VAL A 266 2.48 17.01 5.17
CA VAL A 266 2.30 15.60 5.49
C VAL A 266 0.80 15.37 5.69
N THR A 267 0.12 14.83 4.68
CA THR A 267 -1.29 14.46 4.79
C THR A 267 -1.42 13.10 5.45
N SER A 268 -1.18 13.06 6.76
CA SER A 268 -1.54 11.92 7.59
C SER A 268 -2.98 12.10 8.07
N THR A 269 -3.88 11.18 7.70
CA THR A 269 -5.23 11.10 8.28
C THR A 269 -5.27 10.33 9.61
N GLY A 270 -4.11 10.09 10.24
CA GLY A 270 -4.04 9.34 11.50
C GLY A 270 -2.74 9.55 12.25
N LEU A 271 -2.84 10.28 13.37
CA LEU A 271 -1.92 10.35 14.51
C LEU A 271 -0.43 10.24 14.14
N LEU A 272 0.18 11.37 13.80
CA LEU A 272 1.62 11.55 13.97
C LEU A 272 1.95 11.27 15.45
N ALA A 273 3.10 10.65 15.73
CA ALA A 273 3.58 10.50 17.10
C ALA A 273 3.62 11.87 17.78
N GLU A 274 3.11 11.96 19.02
CA GLU A 274 2.85 13.20 19.78
C GLU A 274 4.08 14.08 20.07
N ASP A 275 5.28 13.72 19.63
CA ASP A 275 6.51 14.47 19.96
C ASP A 275 7.05 15.32 18.80
N SER A 276 6.27 15.51 17.73
CA SER A 276 6.60 16.50 16.71
C SER A 276 5.75 17.73 16.93
N LEU A 277 6.32 18.79 17.52
CA LEU A 277 5.68 20.10 17.51
C LEU A 277 5.40 20.48 16.04
N PRO A 278 4.14 20.69 15.64
CA PRO A 278 3.86 21.16 14.30
C PRO A 278 4.46 22.56 14.15
N GLU A 279 5.39 22.70 13.20
CA GLU A 279 5.93 24.00 12.83
C GLU A 279 4.84 24.82 12.15
N VAL A 280 4.58 26.02 12.68
CA VAL A 280 3.56 26.92 12.14
C VAL A 280 4.13 27.61 10.90
N VAL A 281 3.56 27.30 9.74
CA VAL A 281 3.87 28.00 8.49
C VAL A 281 2.60 28.68 7.99
N VAL A 282 2.64 30.01 7.91
CA VAL A 282 1.57 30.82 7.32
C VAL A 282 1.73 30.77 5.80
N VAL A 283 0.65 30.47 5.08
CA VAL A 283 0.65 30.38 3.62
C VAL A 283 -0.29 31.46 3.07
N ASP A 284 0.26 32.34 2.24
CA ASP A 284 -0.51 33.31 1.45
C ASP A 284 -1.04 32.64 0.17
N GLY A 285 -2.10 31.82 0.31
CA GLY A 285 -2.83 31.26 -0.83
C GLY A 285 -3.62 29.98 -0.52
N PRO A 286 -4.67 29.67 -1.31
CA PRO A 286 -5.41 28.41 -1.16
C PRO A 286 -4.58 27.21 -1.62
N PRO A 287 -4.52 26.10 -0.86
CA PRO A 287 -3.73 24.94 -1.24
C PRO A 287 -4.29 24.26 -2.50
N PRO A 288 -3.45 23.89 -3.48
CA PRO A 288 -3.90 23.15 -4.65
C PRO A 288 -4.29 21.72 -4.24
N HIS A 289 -5.56 21.38 -4.50
CA HIS A 289 -6.16 20.03 -4.50
C HIS A 289 -6.09 19.20 -3.19
N ARG A 290 -7.23 19.12 -2.50
CA ARG A 290 -7.64 18.03 -1.57
C ARG A 290 -6.99 17.95 -0.17
N ALA A 291 -6.70 19.07 0.47
CA ALA A 291 -6.58 19.07 1.94
C ALA A 291 -7.98 18.99 2.59
N LEU A 292 -8.29 17.89 3.30
CA LEU A 292 -9.61 17.65 3.91
C LEU A 292 -9.82 18.31 5.29
N SER A 293 -8.85 19.07 5.79
CA SER A 293 -9.01 19.87 7.00
C SER A 293 -7.87 20.87 7.16
N VAL A 294 -8.22 22.15 7.30
CA VAL A 294 -7.33 23.23 7.72
C VAL A 294 -7.73 23.60 9.14
N LEU A 295 -6.86 23.30 10.11
CA LEU A 295 -7.08 23.71 11.50
C LEU A 295 -6.61 25.17 11.64
N ARG A 296 -7.57 26.11 11.73
CA ARG A 296 -7.28 27.52 12.10
C ARG A 296 -7.35 27.65 13.62
N ILE A 297 -6.22 27.93 14.26
CA ILE A 297 -6.20 28.35 15.67
C ILE A 297 -5.99 29.86 15.69
N ARG A 298 -6.95 30.61 16.24
CA ARG A 298 -6.78 32.03 16.56
C ARG A 298 -6.02 32.14 17.87
N VAL A 299 -4.86 32.79 17.85
CA VAL A 299 -4.22 33.25 19.08
C VAL A 299 -4.71 34.67 19.34
N GLY A 300 -5.47 34.85 20.42
CA GLY A 300 -5.89 36.16 20.90
C GLY A 300 -4.67 36.88 21.48
N GLY A 301 -4.41 38.09 20.99
CA GLY A 301 -3.44 39.00 21.59
C GLY A 301 -4.07 39.74 22.77
N GLY A 302 -3.40 39.66 23.91
CA GLY A 302 -3.54 40.49 25.10
C GLY A 302 -2.22 40.46 25.83
#